data_AF-A0AAJ2J8I1-F1
#
_entry.id   AF-A0AAJ2J8I1-F1
#
_cell.length_a   1.000
_cell.length_b   1.000
_cell.length_c   1.000
_cell.angle_alpha   90.00
_cell.angle_beta   90.00
_cell.angle_gamma   90.00
#
_symmetry.space_group_name_H-M   'P 1'
#
loop_
_entity.id
_entity.type
_entity.pdbx_description
1 polymer ?
#
loop_
_entity_poly.entity_id
_entity_poly.type
_entity_poly.pdbx_seq_one_letter_code
_entity_poly.pdbx_strand_id
1 'polypeptide(L)'
;MKARRYLTILISLFLLGCSNKQINFDTGTGFACFDEPQWLNDKKQHYLCVFELNTVSPHSSNSDRMDLANKFVKKIGKECTVSEAQEMVEPKAEADHGMYLMVHHIRCN
;
A
#
# COMPACT_ATOMS: atom_id res chain seq x y z
N MET A 1 25.84 -35.26 -14.15
CA MET A 1 25.40 -34.68 -12.85
C MET A 1 25.66 -33.17 -12.70
N LYS A 2 26.51 -32.52 -13.51
CA LYS A 2 26.77 -31.07 -13.40
C LYS A 2 25.64 -30.17 -13.92
N ALA A 3 24.99 -30.53 -15.03
CA ALA A 3 23.90 -29.75 -15.63
C ALA A 3 22.68 -29.56 -14.71
N ARG A 4 22.35 -30.56 -13.87
CA ARG A 4 21.24 -30.47 -12.89
C ARG A 4 21.48 -29.38 -11.84
N ARG A 5 22.74 -29.14 -11.42
CA ARG A 5 23.06 -28.13 -10.39
C ARG A 5 22.90 -26.70 -10.93
N TYR A 6 23.25 -26.46 -12.19
CA TYR A 6 23.10 -25.13 -12.81
C TYR A 6 21.63 -24.76 -13.06
N LEU A 7 20.80 -25.76 -13.41
CA LEU A 7 19.35 -25.55 -13.58
C LEU A 7 18.68 -25.13 -12.27
N THR A 8 19.07 -25.74 -11.14
CA THR A 8 18.54 -25.37 -9.82
C THR A 8 18.92 -23.94 -9.43
N ILE A 9 20.14 -23.51 -9.74
CA ILE A 9 20.63 -22.15 -9.45
C ILE A 9 19.86 -21.09 -10.26
N LEU A 10 19.63 -21.34 -11.55
CA LEU A 10 18.86 -20.45 -12.42
C LEU A 10 17.40 -20.31 -11.97
N ILE A 11 16.76 -21.40 -11.54
CA ILE A 11 15.40 -21.36 -11.01
C ILE A 11 15.35 -20.57 -9.68
N SER A 12 16.34 -20.74 -8.79
CA SER A 12 16.40 -19.95 -7.55
C SER A 12 16.64 -18.45 -7.78
N LEU A 13 17.43 -18.07 -8.78
CA LEU A 13 17.63 -16.66 -9.16
C LEU A 13 16.36 -16.05 -9.78
N PHE A 14 15.60 -16.83 -10.54
CA PHE A 14 14.34 -16.39 -11.13
C PHE A 14 13.23 -16.21 -10.07
N LEU A 15 13.18 -17.06 -9.05
CA LEU A 15 12.21 -16.95 -7.94
C LEU A 15 12.50 -15.81 -6.97
N LEU A 16 13.76 -15.37 -6.84
CA LEU A 16 14.13 -14.19 -6.05
C LEU A 16 13.75 -12.85 -6.73
N GLY A 17 13.58 -12.85 -8.06
CA GLY A 17 13.28 -11.63 -8.83
C GLY A 17 11.79 -11.24 -8.87
N CYS A 18 10.88 -12.15 -8.51
CA CYS A 18 9.42 -11.90 -8.53
C CYS A 18 8.79 -11.86 -7.14
N SER A 19 9.57 -11.60 -6.09
CA SER A 19 8.97 -11.14 -4.84
C SER A 19 8.65 -9.66 -5.00
N ASN A 20 7.44 -9.37 -5.48
CA ASN A 20 6.82 -8.06 -5.26
C ASN A 20 6.81 -7.87 -3.74
N LYS A 21 7.85 -7.20 -3.22
CA LYS A 21 7.86 -6.74 -1.84
C LYS A 21 6.77 -5.69 -1.76
N GLN A 22 5.56 -6.12 -1.44
CA GLN A 22 4.54 -5.22 -0.91
C GLN A 22 5.07 -4.82 0.46
N ILE A 23 5.86 -3.74 0.49
CA ILE A 23 6.42 -3.22 1.73
C ILE A 23 5.26 -2.50 2.42
N ASN A 24 4.61 -3.18 3.36
CA ASN A 24 3.72 -2.54 4.31
C ASN A 24 4.61 -1.73 5.25
N PHE A 25 4.71 -0.43 4.99
CA PHE A 25 5.64 0.47 5.68
C PHE A 25 5.08 0.93 7.04
N ASP A 26 3.75 0.90 7.24
CA ASP A 26 3.11 1.22 8.52
C ASP A 26 1.72 0.56 8.60
N THR A 27 1.42 -0.16 9.69
CA THR A 27 0.12 -0.81 9.90
C THR A 27 -0.32 -0.69 11.35
N GLY A 28 -1.62 -0.51 11.55
CA GLY A 28 -2.27 -0.40 12.86
C GLY A 28 -3.74 -0.82 12.78
N THR A 29 -4.45 -0.79 13.91
CA THR A 29 -5.88 -1.12 13.92
C THR A 29 -6.67 -0.12 13.07
N GLY A 30 -7.34 -0.60 12.02
CA GLY A 30 -8.15 0.22 11.12
C GLY A 30 -7.37 1.09 10.14
N PHE A 31 -6.06 0.85 9.96
CA PHE A 31 -5.20 1.64 9.08
C PHE A 31 -3.99 0.88 8.54
N ALA A 32 -3.63 1.12 7.28
CA ALA A 32 -2.38 0.66 6.69
C ALA A 32 -1.89 1.61 5.59
N CYS A 33 -0.57 1.74 5.44
CA CYS A 33 0.07 2.38 4.29
C CYS A 33 0.98 1.40 3.54
N PHE A 34 0.90 1.44 2.21
CA PHE A 34 1.66 0.55 1.32
C PHE A 34 2.18 1.29 0.08
N ASP A 35 3.23 0.74 -0.53
CA ASP A 35 3.67 1.13 -1.88
C ASP A 35 2.59 0.79 -2.91
N GLU A 36 2.28 1.75 -3.79
CA GLU A 36 1.51 1.47 -4.99
C GLU A 36 2.42 1.00 -6.12
N PRO A 37 1.93 0.13 -7.02
CA PRO A 37 2.65 -0.23 -8.23
C PRO A 37 3.04 1.03 -9.03
N GLN A 38 4.30 1.14 -9.42
CA GLN A 38 4.72 2.21 -10.31
C GLN A 38 4.00 2.09 -11.65
N TRP A 39 3.35 3.18 -12.06
CA TRP A 39 2.76 3.29 -13.39
C TRP A 39 3.89 3.41 -14.42
N LEU A 40 3.78 2.71 -15.55
CA LEU A 40 4.84 2.56 -16.57
C LEU A 40 5.53 3.87 -17.01
N ASN A 41 4.86 5.01 -16.88
CA ASN A 41 5.35 6.32 -17.30
C ASN A 41 5.54 7.34 -16.17
N ASP A 42 5.28 6.98 -14.91
CA ASP A 42 5.50 7.90 -13.78
C ASP A 42 6.83 7.55 -13.08
N LYS A 43 7.71 8.55 -12.96
CA LYS A 43 8.97 8.43 -12.22
C LYS A 43 8.77 8.64 -10.72
N LYS A 44 7.59 9.08 -10.29
CA LYS A 44 7.28 9.33 -8.89
C LYS A 44 6.96 8.05 -8.16
N GLN A 45 7.32 8.01 -6.88
CA GLN A 45 6.93 6.94 -5.98
C GLN A 45 5.53 7.25 -5.45
N HIS A 46 4.63 6.28 -5.55
CA HIS A 46 3.26 6.38 -5.07
C HIS A 46 3.05 5.45 -3.89
N TYR A 47 2.32 5.92 -2.90
CA TYR A 47 1.90 5.15 -1.75
C TYR A 47 0.42 5.39 -1.48
N LEU A 48 -0.23 4.40 -0.90
CA LEU A 48 -1.64 4.46 -0.54
C LEU A 48 -1.78 4.16 0.94
N CYS A 49 -2.42 5.08 1.64
CA CYS A 49 -2.76 4.96 3.04
C CYS A 49 -4.28 4.77 3.16
N VAL A 50 -4.71 3.60 3.61
CA VAL A 50 -6.10 3.16 3.68
C VAL A 50 -6.58 3.16 5.13
N PHE A 51 -7.77 3.69 5.35
CA PHE A 51 -8.43 3.72 6.66
C PHE A 51 -9.83 3.15 6.57
N GLU A 52 -10.22 2.37 7.57
CA GLU A 52 -11.60 1.91 7.72
C GLU A 52 -12.53 3.12 7.97
N LEU A 53 -13.63 3.23 7.21
CA LEU A 53 -14.63 4.31 7.35
C LEU A 53 -15.74 3.99 8.37
N ASN A 54 -15.77 2.79 8.95
CA ASN A 54 -16.83 2.42 9.88
C ASN A 54 -16.79 3.33 11.14
N THR A 55 -17.94 3.58 11.79
CA THR A 55 -18.00 4.44 13.00
C THR A 55 -17.27 3.83 14.21
N VAL A 56 -16.92 2.56 14.14
CA VAL A 56 -16.09 1.85 15.11
C VAL A 56 -14.59 2.00 14.83
N SER A 57 -14.22 2.65 13.73
CA SER A 57 -12.84 2.89 13.34
C SER A 57 -12.17 3.79 14.38
N PRO A 58 -10.98 3.42 14.88
CA PRO A 58 -10.17 4.29 15.74
C PRO A 58 -9.78 5.61 15.07
N HIS A 59 -9.96 5.72 13.74
CA HIS A 59 -9.53 6.84 12.91
C HIS A 59 -10.70 7.47 12.13
N SER A 60 -11.87 7.58 12.79
CA SER A 60 -13.07 8.20 12.21
C SER A 60 -12.93 9.71 11.96
N SER A 61 -12.05 10.41 12.69
CA SER A 61 -11.73 11.82 12.46
C SER A 61 -10.77 12.01 11.28
N ASN A 62 -11.02 13.05 10.47
CA ASN A 62 -10.11 13.38 9.37
C ASN A 62 -8.74 13.90 9.83
N SER A 63 -8.71 14.63 10.95
CA SER A 63 -7.45 15.12 11.53
C SER A 63 -6.51 13.98 11.86
N ASP A 64 -7.05 12.91 12.44
CA ASP A 64 -6.27 11.78 12.93
C ASP A 64 -5.68 10.98 11.76
N ARG A 65 -6.48 10.82 10.69
CA ARG A 65 -6.01 10.21 9.44
C ARG A 65 -4.89 11.02 8.79
N MET A 66 -5.07 12.34 8.70
CA MET A 66 -4.07 13.23 8.13
C MET A 66 -2.77 13.24 8.95
N ASP A 67 -2.86 13.18 10.28
CA ASP A 67 -1.69 13.07 11.16
C ASP A 67 -0.93 11.75 10.94
N LEU A 68 -1.64 10.64 10.75
CA LEU A 68 -1.04 9.34 10.44
C LEU A 68 -0.37 9.34 9.06
N ALA A 69 -1.04 9.89 8.03
CA ALA A 69 -0.45 10.04 6.69
C ALA A 69 0.79 10.95 6.71
N ASN A 70 0.77 12.05 7.48
CA ASN A 70 1.92 12.93 7.62
C ASN A 70 3.09 12.31 8.39
N LYS A 71 2.81 11.49 9.42
CA LYS A 71 3.84 10.69 10.09
C LYS A 71 4.50 9.71 9.10
N PHE A 72 3.71 9.09 8.24
CA PHE A 72 4.21 8.23 7.18
C PHE A 72 5.11 8.97 6.19
N VAL A 73 4.67 10.13 5.67
CA VAL A 73 5.49 10.99 4.79
C VAL A 73 6.82 11.37 5.46
N LYS A 74 6.79 11.75 6.74
CA LYS A 74 8.02 12.08 7.50
C LYS A 74 8.98 10.89 7.60
N LYS A 75 8.48 9.66 7.75
CA LYS A 75 9.30 8.44 7.77
C LYS A 75 9.95 8.16 6.42
N ILE A 76 9.25 8.41 5.31
CA ILE A 76 9.80 8.25 3.95
C ILE A 76 10.99 9.19 3.73
N GLY A 77 10.95 10.40 4.33
CA GLY A 77 12.04 11.37 4.22
C GLY A 77 12.19 12.00 2.84
N LYS A 78 11.11 12.04 2.07
CA LYS A 78 11.02 12.66 0.74
C LYS A 78 10.03 13.80 0.72
N GLU A 79 10.15 14.67 -0.27
CA GLU A 79 9.11 15.66 -0.56
C GLU A 79 7.91 14.95 -1.21
N CYS A 80 6.76 14.98 -0.53
CA CYS A 80 5.55 14.28 -0.96
C CYS A 80 4.33 15.20 -0.92
N THR A 81 3.39 14.96 -1.82
CA THR A 81 2.04 15.53 -1.79
C THR A 81 1.05 14.47 -1.35
N VAL A 82 0.13 14.84 -0.45
CA VAL A 82 -0.94 13.95 0.03
C VAL A 82 -2.28 14.45 -0.53
N SER A 83 -3.06 13.55 -1.13
CA SER A 83 -4.42 13.82 -1.61
C SER A 83 -5.40 12.79 -1.06
N GLU A 84 -6.54 13.26 -0.55
CA GLU A 84 -7.59 12.43 0.05
C GLU A 84 -8.60 11.99 -1.01
N ALA A 85 -9.08 10.74 -0.91
CA ALA A 85 -10.21 10.23 -1.67
C ALA A 85 -11.05 9.25 -0.83
N GLN A 86 -12.23 8.95 -1.35
CA GLN A 86 -13.11 7.91 -0.82
C GLN A 86 -13.24 6.81 -1.87
N GLU A 87 -12.94 5.58 -1.48
CA GLU A 87 -13.07 4.43 -2.35
C GLU A 87 -14.11 3.47 -1.81
N MET A 88 -15.00 3.02 -2.70
CA MET A 88 -15.95 1.97 -2.41
C MET A 88 -15.38 0.66 -2.94
N VAL A 89 -15.14 -0.30 -2.04
CA VAL A 89 -14.79 -1.66 -2.42
C VAL A 89 -16.10 -2.41 -2.58
N GLU A 90 -16.47 -2.66 -3.83
CA GLU A 90 -17.61 -3.52 -4.14
C GLU A 90 -17.37 -4.91 -3.55
N PRO A 91 -18.37 -5.47 -2.85
CA PRO A 91 -18.23 -6.80 -2.32
C PRO A 91 -18.13 -7.79 -3.49
N LYS A 92 -17.14 -8.68 -3.42
CA LYS A 92 -17.24 -9.92 -4.22
C LYS A 92 -18.41 -10.73 -3.69
N ALA A 93 -18.98 -11.60 -4.52
CA ALA A 93 -20.25 -12.33 -4.37
C ALA A 93 -20.53 -13.05 -3.02
N GLU A 94 -19.59 -13.04 -2.07
CA GLU A 94 -19.65 -13.69 -0.75
C GLU A 94 -19.77 -12.69 0.42
N ALA A 95 -19.75 -11.37 0.16
CA ALA A 95 -19.93 -10.35 1.19
C ALA A 95 -21.23 -9.55 0.95
N ASP A 96 -22.10 -9.48 1.96
CA ASP A 96 -23.43 -8.86 1.83
C ASP A 96 -23.40 -7.32 1.85
N HIS A 97 -22.25 -6.70 2.11
CA HIS A 97 -22.11 -5.26 2.30
C HIS A 97 -20.86 -4.70 1.62
N GLY A 98 -21.03 -3.58 0.90
CA GLY A 98 -19.91 -2.80 0.38
C GLY A 98 -19.14 -2.12 1.51
N MET A 99 -17.83 -2.10 1.37
CA MET A 99 -16.95 -1.46 2.34
C MET A 99 -16.49 -0.12 1.77
N TYR A 100 -16.72 0.96 2.50
CA TYR A 100 -16.17 2.26 2.18
C TYR A 100 -14.85 2.45 2.91
N LEU A 101 -13.84 2.96 2.20
CA LEU A 101 -12.51 3.24 2.70
C LEU A 101 -12.22 4.73 2.50
N MET A 102 -11.60 5.37 3.50
CA MET A 102 -10.88 6.62 3.24
C MET A 102 -9.49 6.25 2.76
N VAL A 103 -9.06 6.88 1.68
CA VAL A 103 -7.72 6.67 1.17
C VAL A 103 -6.98 8.01 1.09
N HIS A 104 -5.69 7.98 1.40
CA HIS A 104 -4.78 9.09 1.17
C HIS A 104 -3.73 8.60 0.17
N HIS A 105 -3.77 9.14 -1.05
CA HIS A 105 -2.73 8.93 -2.04
C HIS A 105 -1.56 9.85 -1.74
N ILE A 106 -0.37 9.29 -1.71
CA ILE A 106 0.86 9.98 -1.38
C ILE A 106 1.80 9.86 -2.56
N ARG A 107 2.15 11.00 -3.15
CA ARG A 107 3.03 11.07 -4.31
C ARG A 107 4.33 11.76 -3.94
N CYS A 108 5.44 11.05 -4.02
CA CYS A 108 6.76 11.54 -3.62
C CYS A 108 7.70 11.72 -4.82
N ASN A 109 8.57 12.74 -4.75
CA ASN A 109 9.64 12.98 -5.72
C ASN A 109 10.87 12.06 -5.51
#